data_AF-A0A842VAF3-F1
#
_entry.id   AF-A0A842VAF3-F1
#
_cell.length_a   1.000
_cell.length_b   1.000
_cell.length_c   1.000
_cell.angle_alpha   90.00
_cell.angle_beta   90.00
_cell.angle_gamma   90.00
#
_symmetry.space_group_name_H-M   'P 1'
#
loop_
_entity.id
_entity.type
_entity.pdbx_description
1 polymer ?
#
loop_
_entity_poly.entity_id
_entity_poly.type
_entity_poly.pdbx_seq_one_letter_code
_entity_poly.pdbx_strand_id
1 'polypeptide(L)'
;MVKNSTLVAIILGAIILGYIAWYLISPAFITIEANEPSPLDTANEGTEMSSEEKEAFDNAVEEMENDTIEMQEPMPIAAQLISQGSFVAKAHDVAGKALLIETAEGNILRFEDFETINGPNLHIYLSANLDDTDYVDLGEL
;
A
#
# COMPACT_ATOMS: atom_id res chain seq x y z
N MET A 1 -48.29 31.28 21.90
CA MET A 1 -47.81 29.89 21.67
C MET A 1 -46.89 29.75 20.44
N VAL A 2 -46.82 30.72 19.52
CA VAL A 2 -46.05 30.61 18.25
C VAL A 2 -44.54 30.86 18.42
N LYS A 3 -44.13 31.68 19.39
CA LYS A 3 -42.75 32.18 19.54
C LYS A 3 -41.72 31.07 19.83
N ASN A 4 -42.10 30.02 20.54
CA ASN A 4 -41.23 28.87 20.82
C ASN A 4 -41.08 27.96 19.59
N SER A 5 -42.13 27.83 18.76
CA SER A 5 -42.08 27.02 17.53
C SER A 5 -41.18 27.65 16.47
N THR A 6 -41.22 28.98 16.30
CA THR A 6 -40.31 29.69 15.40
C THR A 6 -38.85 29.61 15.87
N LEU A 7 -38.62 29.72 17.19
CA LEU A 7 -37.27 29.62 17.77
C LEU A 7 -36.70 28.20 17.60
N VAL A 8 -37.51 27.16 17.79
CA VAL A 8 -37.13 25.77 17.51
C VAL A 8 -36.83 25.55 16.02
N ALA A 9 -37.63 26.12 15.12
CA ALA A 9 -37.39 26.01 13.68
C ALA A 9 -36.08 26.68 13.25
N ILE A 10 -35.75 27.84 13.83
CA ILE A 10 -34.47 28.54 13.58
C ILE A 10 -33.29 27.69 14.08
N ILE A 11 -33.40 27.11 15.28
CA ILE A 11 -32.35 26.24 15.83
C ILE A 11 -32.13 25.01 14.94
N LEU A 12 -33.21 24.35 14.51
CA LEU A 12 -33.11 23.20 13.60
C LEU A 12 -32.47 23.60 12.26
N GLY A 13 -32.86 24.75 11.70
CA GLY A 13 -32.24 25.29 10.49
C GLY A 13 -30.75 25.56 10.66
N ALA A 14 -30.33 26.12 11.81
CA ALA A 14 -28.93 26.38 12.12
C ALA A 14 -28.12 25.09 12.28
N ILE A 15 -28.69 24.05 12.90
CA ILE A 15 -28.03 22.74 13.02
C ILE A 15 -27.83 22.09 11.64
N ILE A 16 -28.86 22.13 10.79
CA ILE A 16 -28.77 21.59 9.42
C ILE A 16 -27.71 22.35 8.61
N LEU A 17 -27.72 23.68 8.67
CA LEU A 17 -26.70 24.51 8.02
C LEU A 17 -25.30 24.23 8.56
N GLY A 18 -25.16 24.04 9.87
CA GLY A 18 -23.89 23.66 10.50
C GLY A 18 -23.38 22.31 10.00
N TYR A 19 -24.26 21.32 9.86
CA TYR A 19 -23.90 20.00 9.33
C TYR A 19 -23.47 20.06 7.86
N ILE A 20 -24.18 20.84 7.03
CA ILE A 20 -23.82 21.05 5.62
C ILE A 20 -22.46 21.76 5.53
N ALA A 21 -22.25 22.81 6.32
CA ALA A 21 -20.98 23.53 6.35
C ALA A 21 -19.82 22.63 6.78
N TRP A 22 -20.04 21.77 7.78
CA TRP A 22 -19.05 20.80 8.22
C TRP A 22 -18.70 19.79 7.12
N TYR A 23 -19.69 19.22 6.44
CA TYR A 23 -19.48 18.25 5.34
C TYR A 23 -18.66 18.84 4.18
N LEU A 24 -18.83 20.13 3.87
CA LEU A 24 -18.07 20.79 2.81
C LEU A 24 -16.62 21.13 3.20
N ILE A 25 -16.35 21.30 4.50
CA ILE A 25 -15.04 21.70 5.01
C ILE A 25 -14.22 20.49 5.47
N SER A 26 -14.87 19.41 5.94
CA SER A 26 -14.20 18.26 6.54
C SER A 26 -13.14 17.59 5.65
N PRO A 27 -13.30 17.46 4.32
CA PRO A 27 -12.30 16.79 3.49
C PRO A 27 -10.94 17.51 3.50
N ALA A 28 -10.90 18.82 3.74
CA ALA A 28 -9.66 19.59 3.78
C ALA A 28 -8.74 19.24 4.96
N PHE A 29 -9.21 18.44 5.93
CA PHE A 29 -8.50 18.10 7.15
C PHE A 29 -8.34 16.59 7.39
N ILE A 30 -8.71 15.74 6.42
CA ILE A 30 -8.65 14.28 6.56
C ILE A 30 -7.55 13.74 5.66
N THR A 31 -6.50 13.17 6.26
CA THR A 31 -5.46 12.40 5.55
C THR A 31 -5.80 10.92 5.64
N ILE A 32 -5.72 10.22 4.51
CA ILE A 32 -5.91 8.76 4.42
C ILE A 32 -4.54 8.14 4.23
N GLU A 33 -4.19 7.19 5.07
CA GLU A 33 -2.92 6.45 5.02
C GLU A 33 -3.22 4.94 4.98
N ALA A 34 -2.50 4.22 4.10
CA ALA A 34 -2.53 2.77 4.01
C ALA A 34 -1.12 2.25 4.28
N ASN A 35 -0.98 1.36 5.27
CA ASN A 35 0.30 0.76 5.62
C ASN A 35 0.22 -0.77 5.45
N GLU A 36 0.87 -1.27 4.41
CA GLU A 36 0.88 -2.68 4.04
C GLU A 36 2.32 -3.21 4.06
N PRO A 37 2.59 -4.36 4.72
CA PRO A 37 3.94 -4.93 4.77
C PRO A 37 4.45 -5.23 3.36
N SER A 38 5.75 -5.02 3.10
CA SER A 38 6.28 -5.27 1.76
C SER A 38 6.45 -6.77 1.54
N PRO A 39 6.06 -7.31 0.37
CA PRO A 39 6.37 -8.70 0.03
C PRO A 39 7.89 -8.93 -0.10
N LEU A 40 8.69 -7.87 -0.19
CA LEU A 40 10.16 -7.95 -0.17
C LEU A 40 10.74 -8.08 1.24
N ASP A 41 9.98 -7.73 2.29
CA ASP A 41 10.45 -7.81 3.67
C ASP A 41 10.55 -9.28 4.14
N THR A 42 9.63 -10.14 3.67
CA THR A 42 9.62 -11.58 3.98
C THR A 42 10.81 -12.33 3.37
N ALA A 43 11.41 -11.79 2.30
CA ALA A 43 12.65 -12.33 1.73
C ALA A 43 13.88 -12.06 2.62
N ASN A 44 13.77 -11.12 3.56
CA ASN A 44 14.86 -10.70 4.44
C ASN A 44 14.66 -11.10 5.91
N GLU A 45 13.59 -11.83 6.24
CA GLU A 45 13.46 -12.56 7.52
C GLU A 45 14.37 -13.81 7.56
N GLY A 46 15.61 -13.65 7.11
CA GLY A 46 16.70 -14.56 7.45
C GLY A 46 17.04 -14.36 8.91
N THR A 47 16.31 -15.07 9.77
CA THR A 47 16.56 -15.37 11.18
C THR A 47 17.87 -14.79 11.73
N GLU A 48 17.81 -13.72 12.53
CA GLU A 48 18.89 -13.42 13.47
C GLU A 48 18.93 -14.58 14.48
N MET A 49 19.71 -15.62 14.17
CA MET A 49 19.93 -16.72 15.10
C MET A 49 20.69 -16.19 16.32
N SER A 50 20.22 -16.52 17.52
CA SER A 50 20.98 -16.25 18.74
C SER A 50 22.35 -16.96 18.65
N SER A 51 23.36 -16.43 19.35
CA SER A 51 24.70 -17.02 19.35
C SER A 51 24.71 -18.49 19.80
N GLU A 52 23.78 -18.87 20.67
CA GLU A 52 23.61 -20.23 21.18
C GLU A 52 23.01 -21.17 20.12
N GLU A 53 22.01 -20.71 19.36
CA GLU A 53 21.44 -21.47 18.25
C GLU A 53 22.43 -21.61 17.08
N LYS A 54 23.26 -20.60 16.86
CA LYS A 54 24.32 -20.65 15.85
C LYS A 54 25.36 -21.73 16.14
N GLU A 55 25.83 -21.83 17.39
CA GLU A 55 26.77 -22.90 17.77
C GLU A 55 26.13 -24.29 17.66
N ALA A 56 24.85 -24.43 18.03
CA ALA A 56 24.15 -25.71 17.88
C ALA A 56 23.98 -26.10 16.40
N PHE A 57 23.68 -25.14 15.53
CA PHE A 57 23.59 -25.34 14.08
C PHE A 57 24.94 -25.71 13.48
N ASP A 58 26.01 -24.98 13.83
CA ASP A 58 27.35 -25.22 13.29
C ASP A 58 27.84 -26.64 13.67
N ASN A 59 27.60 -27.11 14.90
CA ASN A 59 27.88 -28.49 15.32
C ASN A 59 27.05 -29.54 14.54
N ALA A 60 25.77 -29.25 14.30
CA ALA A 60 24.90 -30.16 13.53
C ALA A 60 25.28 -30.24 12.04
N VAL A 61 25.80 -29.15 11.48
CA VAL A 61 26.32 -29.10 10.09
C VAL A 61 27.64 -29.87 9.98
N GLU A 62 28.54 -29.77 10.96
CA GLU A 62 29.76 -30.59 11.02
C GLU A 62 29.43 -32.10 11.09
N GLU A 63 28.39 -32.48 11.84
CA GLU A 63 27.98 -33.88 11.94
C GLU A 63 27.37 -34.42 10.62
N MET A 64 26.83 -33.53 9.78
CA MET A 64 26.24 -33.86 8.47
C MET A 64 27.19 -33.61 7.28
N GLU A 65 28.46 -33.25 7.50
CA GLU A 65 29.42 -32.83 6.44
C GLU A 65 29.61 -33.89 5.33
N ASN A 66 29.35 -35.17 5.62
CA ASN A 66 29.49 -36.28 4.66
C ASN A 66 28.17 -36.83 4.10
N ASP A 67 27.01 -36.24 4.44
CA ASP A 67 25.72 -36.71 3.95
C ASP A 67 25.21 -35.79 2.83
N THR A 68 25.10 -36.35 1.61
CA THR A 68 24.64 -35.58 0.44
C THR A 68 23.12 -35.61 0.40
N ILE A 69 22.48 -34.54 0.86
CA ILE A 69 21.03 -34.38 0.72
C ILE A 69 20.72 -33.85 -0.69
N GLU A 70 20.16 -34.70 -1.54
CA GLU A 70 19.58 -34.25 -2.81
C GLU A 70 18.30 -33.45 -2.53
N MET A 71 18.37 -32.13 -2.73
CA MET A 71 17.19 -31.28 -2.67
C MET A 71 16.28 -31.61 -3.87
N GLN A 72 15.17 -32.30 -3.58
CA GLN A 72 14.20 -32.74 -4.59
C GLN A 72 13.09 -31.72 -4.84
N GLU A 73 13.07 -30.62 -4.08
CA GLU A 73 12.05 -29.57 -4.22
C GLU A 73 12.63 -28.29 -4.84
N PRO A 74 11.90 -27.65 -5.78
CA PRO A 74 12.25 -26.33 -6.25
C PRO A 74 12.21 -25.36 -5.06
N MET A 75 13.28 -24.59 -4.89
CA MET A 75 13.34 -23.53 -3.90
C MET A 75 12.11 -22.62 -4.03
N PRO A 76 11.46 -22.22 -2.94
CA PRO A 76 10.33 -21.30 -3.00
C PRO A 76 10.78 -20.02 -3.71
N ILE A 77 10.00 -19.56 -4.69
CA ILE A 77 10.24 -18.29 -5.36
C ILE A 77 10.01 -17.19 -4.33
N ALA A 78 11.11 -16.66 -3.78
CA ALA A 78 11.08 -15.47 -2.95
C ALA A 78 10.64 -14.27 -3.82
N ALA A 79 9.92 -13.32 -3.23
CA ALA A 79 9.49 -12.13 -3.93
C ALA A 79 10.72 -11.36 -4.47
N GLN A 80 10.71 -11.03 -5.76
CA GLN A 80 11.82 -10.37 -6.43
C GLN A 80 11.39 -9.06 -7.07
N LEU A 81 12.13 -7.98 -6.82
CA LEU A 81 11.95 -6.72 -7.52
C LEU A 81 12.42 -6.85 -8.97
N ILE A 82 11.51 -6.64 -9.92
CA ILE A 82 11.78 -6.72 -11.36
C ILE A 82 12.11 -5.35 -11.94
N SER A 83 11.35 -4.32 -11.57
CA SER A 83 11.52 -2.95 -12.06
C SER A 83 10.94 -1.94 -11.08
N GLN A 84 11.41 -0.69 -11.13
CA GLN A 84 10.85 0.41 -10.35
C GLN A 84 10.97 1.74 -11.09
N GLY A 85 10.07 2.67 -10.78
CA GLY A 85 10.10 4.03 -11.28
C GLY A 85 9.52 5.02 -10.27
N SER A 86 9.99 6.26 -10.29
CA SER A 86 9.40 7.35 -9.50
C SER A 86 8.20 7.94 -10.22
N PHE A 87 7.19 8.35 -9.44
CA PHE A 87 6.08 9.12 -9.99
C PHE A 87 6.55 10.47 -10.51
N VAL A 88 5.88 10.95 -11.57
CA VAL A 88 6.14 12.26 -12.18
C VAL A 88 4.84 13.04 -12.21
N ALA A 89 4.85 14.23 -11.59
CA ALA A 89 3.69 15.11 -11.57
C ALA A 89 3.36 15.67 -12.96
N LYS A 90 2.05 15.72 -13.27
CA LYS A 90 1.52 16.34 -14.49
C LYS A 90 0.60 17.52 -14.15
N ALA A 91 -0.48 17.26 -13.42
CA ALA A 91 -1.47 18.28 -13.03
C ALA A 91 -1.50 18.54 -11.52
N HIS A 92 -1.25 17.50 -10.72
CA HIS A 92 -1.21 17.56 -9.26
C HIS A 92 0.11 16.99 -8.76
N ASP A 93 0.52 17.43 -7.58
CA ASP A 93 1.71 16.92 -6.91
C ASP A 93 1.52 15.44 -6.57
N VAL A 94 2.54 14.65 -6.89
CA VAL A 94 2.60 13.22 -6.59
C VAL A 94 4.04 12.86 -6.27
N ALA A 95 4.22 12.01 -5.25
CA ALA A 95 5.50 11.47 -4.83
C ALA A 95 5.42 9.95 -4.60
N GLY A 96 6.57 9.33 -4.41
CA GLY A 96 6.72 7.90 -4.20
C GLY A 96 7.25 7.14 -5.40
N LYS A 97 7.10 5.82 -5.38
CA LYS A 97 7.58 4.90 -6.41
C LYS A 97 6.55 3.84 -6.74
N ALA A 98 6.56 3.39 -7.99
CA ALA A 98 5.89 2.18 -8.42
C ALA A 98 6.93 1.07 -8.62
N LEU A 99 6.69 -0.08 -8.01
CA LEU A 99 7.53 -1.27 -8.05
C LEU A 99 6.76 -2.41 -8.73
N LEU A 100 7.43 -3.11 -9.64
CA LEU A 100 6.95 -4.36 -10.21
C LEU A 100 7.68 -5.51 -9.51
N ILE A 101 6.94 -6.33 -8.77
CA ILE A 101 7.48 -7.42 -7.94
C ILE A 101 6.95 -8.75 -8.47
N GLU A 102 7.83 -9.70 -8.76
CA GLU A 102 7.46 -11.07 -9.10
C GLU A 102 7.38 -11.90 -7.82
N THR A 103 6.29 -12.63 -7.65
CA THR A 103 6.06 -13.56 -6.53
C THR A 103 5.68 -14.93 -7.08
N ALA A 104 5.61 -15.96 -6.22
CA ALA A 104 5.14 -17.28 -6.62
C ALA A 104 3.70 -17.29 -7.19
N GLU A 105 2.87 -16.31 -6.82
CA GLU A 105 1.47 -16.19 -7.26
C GLU A 105 1.30 -15.33 -8.52
N GLY A 106 2.34 -14.60 -8.91
CA GLY A 106 2.34 -13.70 -10.07
C GLY A 106 2.99 -12.36 -9.79
N ASN A 107 2.76 -11.42 -10.70
CA ASN A 107 3.31 -10.06 -10.63
C ASN A 107 2.41 -9.14 -9.80
N ILE A 108 3.03 -8.35 -8.93
CA ILE A 108 2.40 -7.33 -8.10
C ILE A 108 2.93 -5.97 -8.55
N LEU A 109 2.01 -5.03 -8.80
CA LEU A 109 2.32 -3.61 -8.92
C LEU A 109 2.12 -2.97 -7.54
N ARG A 110 3.21 -2.59 -6.89
CA ARG A 110 3.20 -1.99 -5.54
C ARG A 110 3.56 -0.51 -5.61
N PHE A 111 2.85 0.32 -4.86
CA PHE A 111 3.22 1.71 -4.66
C PHE A 111 3.86 1.88 -3.29
N GLU A 112 5.04 2.50 -3.24
CA GLU A 112 5.79 2.76 -2.00
C GLU A 112 6.00 4.25 -1.81
N ASP A 113 5.86 4.70 -0.56
CA ASP A 113 5.89 6.12 -0.17
C ASP A 113 4.98 6.99 -1.05
N PHE A 114 3.83 6.44 -1.47
CA PHE A 114 2.91 7.10 -2.37
C PHE A 114 2.16 8.21 -1.66
N GLU A 115 2.34 9.44 -2.14
CA GLU A 115 1.71 10.63 -1.60
C GLU A 115 1.13 11.45 -2.75
N THR A 116 -0.16 11.78 -2.66
CA THR A 116 -0.85 12.64 -3.62
C THR A 116 -2.02 13.34 -2.95
N ILE A 117 -2.56 14.35 -3.61
CA ILE A 117 -3.80 14.98 -3.18
C ILE A 117 -4.96 14.02 -3.50
N ASN A 118 -5.48 13.36 -2.46
CA ASN A 118 -6.67 12.51 -2.59
C ASN A 118 -7.89 13.38 -2.94
N GLY A 119 -8.25 13.40 -4.22
CA GLY A 119 -9.57 13.85 -4.65
C GLY A 119 -10.65 12.86 -4.18
N PRO A 120 -11.95 13.20 -4.31
CA PRO A 120 -13.03 12.31 -3.89
C PRO A 120 -13.11 10.98 -4.66
N ASN A 121 -12.33 10.83 -5.74
CA ASN A 121 -12.34 9.67 -6.61
C ASN A 121 -10.96 9.51 -7.27
N LEU A 122 -10.04 8.83 -6.58
CA LEU A 122 -8.71 8.51 -7.09
C LEU A 122 -8.77 7.16 -7.82
N HIS A 123 -8.35 7.14 -9.08
CA HIS A 123 -8.31 5.94 -9.93
C HIS A 123 -6.92 5.73 -10.49
N ILE A 124 -6.56 4.47 -10.67
CA ILE A 124 -5.27 4.07 -11.24
C ILE A 124 -5.48 3.46 -12.62
N TYR A 125 -4.78 4.03 -13.61
CA TYR A 125 -4.79 3.54 -14.98
C TYR A 125 -3.38 3.07 -15.37
N LEU A 126 -3.30 1.89 -15.98
CA LEU A 126 -2.09 1.36 -16.59
C LEU A 126 -2.19 1.48 -18.11
N SER A 127 -1.28 2.21 -18.73
CA SER A 127 -1.24 2.42 -20.18
C SER A 127 0.13 2.09 -20.74
N ALA A 128 0.17 1.63 -21.98
CA ALA A 128 1.42 1.42 -22.71
C ALA A 128 2.06 2.76 -23.17
N ASN A 129 1.27 3.84 -23.23
CA ASN A 129 1.69 5.15 -23.75
C ASN A 129 1.09 6.30 -22.91
N LEU A 130 1.43 7.55 -23.26
CA LEU A 130 0.85 8.74 -22.60
C LEU A 130 -0.50 9.18 -23.18
N ASP A 131 -1.07 8.38 -24.09
CA ASP A 131 -2.34 8.64 -24.76
C ASP A 131 -3.50 7.98 -24.00
N ASP A 132 -4.69 8.58 -24.12
CA ASP A 132 -5.88 8.19 -23.34
C ASP A 132 -6.73 7.09 -24.02
N THR A 133 -6.18 6.41 -25.04
CA THR A 133 -6.97 5.49 -25.89
C THR A 133 -6.76 4.00 -25.59
N ASP A 134 -5.64 3.63 -24.97
CA ASP A 134 -5.28 2.24 -24.70
C ASP A 134 -4.77 2.11 -23.27
N TYR A 135 -5.68 1.82 -22.35
CA TYR A 135 -5.39 1.70 -20.94
C TYR A 135 -6.22 0.60 -20.27
N VAL A 136 -5.71 0.09 -19.17
CA VAL A 136 -6.41 -0.81 -18.25
C VAL A 136 -6.70 -0.03 -16.97
N ASP A 137 -7.97 -0.04 -16.56
CA ASP A 137 -8.40 0.51 -15.27
C ASP A 137 -8.11 -0.51 -14.17
N LEU A 138 -7.28 -0.12 -13.20
CA LEU A 138 -6.92 -0.94 -12.04
C LEU A 138 -7.85 -0.68 -10.85
N GLY A 139 -8.71 0.34 -10.93
CA GLY A 139 -9.72 0.67 -9.93
C GLY A 139 -9.33 1.80 -9.00
N GLU A 140 -10.08 1.87 -7.91
CA GLU A 140 -9.99 2.91 -6.87
C GLU A 140 -8.92 2.57 -5.82
N LEU A 141 -8.33 3.63 -5.25
CA LEU A 141 -7.48 3.58 -4.06
C LEU A 141 -8.27 3.95 -2.80
#